data_AF-A0A181ZCI2-F1
#
_entry.id   AF-A0A181ZCI2-F1
#
_cell.length_a   1.000
_cell.length_b   1.000
_cell.length_c   1.000
_cell.angle_alpha   90.00
_cell.angle_beta   90.00
_cell.angle_gamma   90.00
#
_symmetry.space_group_name_H-M   'P 1'
#
loop_
_entity.id
_entity.type
_entity.pdbx_description
1 polymer ?
#
loop_
_entity_poly.entity_id
_entity_poly.type
_entity_poly.pdbx_seq_one_letter_code
_entity_poly.pdbx_strand_id
1 'polypeptide(L)' 'MAVPKRKQSRANTHARRSQWKAAPVQLVKTIENGKVTYSLPHRAKVVEDSAGTALYMEYKGRKVADV' A
#
# COMPACT_ATOMS: atom_id res chain seq x y z
N MET A 1 39.21 -7.13 -15.48
CA MET A 1 38.22 -6.99 -14.40
C MET A 1 37.97 -5.50 -14.18
N ALA A 2 36.73 -5.01 -14.29
CA ALA A 2 36.45 -3.59 -14.11
C ALA A 2 36.41 -3.24 -12.62
N VAL A 3 37.14 -2.18 -12.23
CA VAL A 3 37.15 -1.66 -10.86
C VAL A 3 36.95 -0.14 -10.86
N PRO A 4 36.26 0.43 -9.86
CA PRO A 4 36.15 1.88 -9.74
C PRO A 4 37.52 2.51 -9.54
N LYS A 5 37.90 3.46 -10.42
CA LYS A 5 39.18 4.18 -10.31
C LYS A 5 39.21 5.16 -9.14
N ARG A 6 38.05 5.66 -8.72
CA ARG A 6 37.88 6.67 -7.67
C ARG A 6 36.69 6.30 -6.77
N LYS A 7 36.79 6.69 -5.49
CA LYS A 7 35.64 6.66 -4.58
C LYS A 7 34.59 7.67 -5.06
N GLN A 8 33.34 7.27 -5.09
CA GLN A 8 32.23 8.16 -5.44
C GLN A 8 31.98 9.18 -4.32
N SER A 9 31.82 10.45 -4.69
CA SER A 9 31.56 11.51 -3.71
C SER A 9 30.21 11.32 -3.00
N ARG A 10 30.09 11.90 -1.80
CA ARG A 10 28.83 11.92 -1.05
C ARG A 10 27.71 12.59 -1.86
N ALA A 11 28.00 13.72 -2.52
CA ALA A 11 27.06 14.43 -3.38
C ALA A 11 26.55 13.56 -4.55
N ASN A 12 27.45 12.87 -5.26
CA ASN A 12 27.05 11.99 -6.37
C ASN A 12 26.23 10.78 -5.90
N THR A 13 26.53 10.26 -4.71
CA THR A 13 25.76 9.17 -4.12
C THR A 13 24.34 9.62 -3.76
N HIS A 14 24.19 10.80 -3.16
CA HIS A 14 22.88 11.39 -2.85
C HIS A 14 22.10 11.74 -4.11
N ALA A 15 22.76 12.32 -5.13
CA ALA A 15 22.13 12.64 -6.40
C ALA A 15 21.63 11.37 -7.12
N ARG A 16 22.39 10.27 -7.13
CA ARG A 16 21.91 9.00 -7.71
C ARG A 16 20.74 8.40 -6.92
N ARG A 17 20.79 8.46 -5.58
CA ARG A 17 19.74 7.91 -4.70
C ARG A 17 18.53 8.83 -4.54
N SER A 18 18.57 10.07 -5.04
CA SER A 18 17.44 10.99 -4.92
C SER A 18 16.20 10.48 -5.65
N GLN A 19 16.40 9.71 -6.73
CA GLN A 19 15.34 9.05 -7.50
C GLN A 19 14.81 7.78 -6.83
N TRP A 20 15.48 7.26 -5.81
CA TRP A 20 15.07 6.05 -5.12
C TRP A 20 14.02 6.39 -4.06
N LYS A 21 12.85 6.82 -4.52
CA LYS A 21 11.69 7.14 -3.70
C LYS A 21 10.61 6.09 -3.92
N ALA A 22 9.96 5.69 -2.83
CA ALA A 22 8.79 4.84 -2.92
C ALA A 22 7.63 5.63 -3.54
N ALA A 23 6.87 4.99 -4.41
CA ALA A 23 5.61 5.53 -4.90
C ALA A 23 4.51 5.29 -3.85
N PRO A 24 3.61 6.26 -3.61
CA PRO A 24 2.43 6.01 -2.78
C PRO A 24 1.54 4.95 -3.42
N VAL A 25 0.92 4.11 -2.59
CA VAL A 25 0.00 3.08 -3.07
C VAL A 25 -1.36 3.71 -3.34
N GLN A 26 -1.99 3.33 -4.45
CA GLN A 26 -3.35 3.76 -4.78
C GLN A 26 -4.36 3.09 -3.83
N LEU A 27 -5.21 3.90 -3.21
CA LEU A 27 -6.27 3.45 -2.31
C LEU A 27 -7.65 3.89 -2.81
N VAL A 28 -8.65 3.05 -2.56
CA VAL A 28 -10.07 3.35 -2.81
C VAL A 28 -10.74 3.67 -1.48
N LYS A 29 -11.47 4.79 -1.45
CA LYS A 29 -12.26 5.23 -0.30
C LYS A 29 -13.63 4.59 -0.34
N THR A 30 -14.09 4.05 0.79
CA THR A 30 -15.47 3.57 0.96
C THR A 30 -16.02 4.03 2.31
N ILE A 31 -17.35 4.15 2.42
CA ILE A 31 -18.03 4.46 3.68
C ILE A 31 -18.75 3.19 4.12
N GLU A 32 -18.39 2.69 5.30
CA GLU A 32 -18.97 1.48 5.90
C GLU A 32 -19.41 1.82 7.32
N ASN A 33 -20.68 1.55 7.65
CA ASN A 33 -21.26 1.84 8.97
C ASN A 33 -21.02 3.29 9.45
N GLY A 34 -20.97 4.26 8.52
CA GLY A 34 -20.70 5.67 8.80
C GLY A 34 -19.22 6.05 8.95
N LYS A 35 -18.29 5.08 8.89
CA LYS A 35 -16.84 5.29 8.96
C LYS A 35 -16.19 5.26 7.57
N VAL A 36 -15.17 6.09 7.37
CA VAL A 36 -14.36 6.08 6.15
C VAL A 36 -13.29 4.99 6.26
N THR A 37 -13.32 4.04 5.34
CA THR A 37 -12.34 2.94 5.22
C THR A 37 -11.60 3.03 3.89
N TYR A 38 -10.32 2.65 3.89
CA TYR A 38 -9.48 2.59 2.70
C TYR A 38 -9.14 1.14 2.37
N SER A 39 -9.19 0.81 1.08
CA SER A 39 -8.83 -0.52 0.58
C SER A 39 -7.97 -0.42 -0.68
N LEU A 40 -7.26 -1.50 -0.99
CA LEU A 40 -6.52 -1.61 -2.24
C LEU A 40 -7.48 -1.89 -3.41
N PRO A 41 -7.28 -1.28 -4.58
CA PRO A 41 -8.06 -1.61 -5.76
C PRO A 41 -7.83 -3.08 -6.15
N HIS A 42 -8.88 -3.70 -6.71
CA HIS A 42 -8.87 -5.08 -7.21
C HIS A 42 -8.49 -6.14 -6.16
N ARG A 43 -8.69 -5.87 -4.87
CA ARG A 43 -8.56 -6.86 -3.79
C ARG A 43 -9.85 -6.94 -2.99
N ALA A 44 -10.09 -8.11 -2.39
CA ALA A 44 -11.13 -8.22 -1.38
C ALA A 44 -10.69 -7.41 -0.14
N LYS A 45 -11.64 -6.67 0.46
CA LYS A 45 -11.43 -5.92 1.69
C LYS A 45 -12.05 -6.67 2.86
N VAL A 46 -11.52 -6.48 4.05
CA VAL A 46 -12.14 -6.99 5.27
C VAL A 46 -13.25 -6.03 5.67
N VAL A 47 -14.45 -6.56 5.92
CA VAL A 47 -15.58 -5.82 6.47
C VAL A 47 -15.63 -6.06 7.97
N GLU A 48 -15.70 -4.98 8.74
CA GLU A 48 -15.71 -4.97 10.20
C GLU A 48 -17.07 -4.51 10.74
N ASP A 49 -17.45 -5.00 11.92
CA ASP A 49 -18.57 -4.47 12.68
C ASP A 49 -18.22 -3.12 13.35
N SER A 50 -19.22 -2.42 13.88
CA SER A 50 -19.12 -1.23 14.71
C SER A 50 -18.13 -1.35 15.89
N ALA A 51 -17.91 -2.57 16.41
CA ALA A 51 -16.93 -2.87 17.45
C ALA A 51 -15.51 -3.20 16.93
N GLY A 52 -15.28 -3.21 15.61
CA GLY A 52 -14.00 -3.54 14.99
C GLY A 52 -13.72 -5.04 14.80
N THR A 53 -14.72 -5.90 15.03
CA THR A 53 -14.60 -7.34 14.79
C THR A 53 -14.66 -7.62 13.29
N ALA A 54 -13.68 -8.35 12.75
CA ALA A 54 -13.65 -8.75 11.35
C ALA A 54 -14.71 -9.83 11.06
N LEU A 55 -15.56 -9.60 10.07
CA LEU A 55 -16.70 -10.48 9.77
C LEU A 55 -16.46 -11.36 8.55
N TYR A 56 -16.11 -10.75 7.42
CA TYR A 56 -15.91 -11.44 6.15
C TYR A 56 -15.05 -10.61 5.20
N MET A 57 -14.53 -11.26 4.17
CA MET A 57 -13.92 -10.58 3.04
C MET A 57 -14.96 -10.27 1.97
N GLU A 58 -15.04 -9.01 1.55
CA GLU A 58 -15.94 -8.52 0.52
C GLU A 58 -15.19 -8.12 -0.75
N TYR A 59 -15.73 -8.46 -1.91
CA TYR A 59 -15.32 -7.92 -3.19
C TYR A 59 -16.54 -7.55 -4.04
N LYS A 60 -16.57 -6.31 -4.54
CA LYS A 60 -17.67 -5.79 -5.37
C LYS A 60 -19.06 -6.03 -4.75
N GLY A 61 -19.22 -5.79 -3.44
CA GLY A 61 -20.52 -5.92 -2.76
C GLY A 61 -20.94 -7.37 -2.44
N ARG A 62 -20.06 -8.36 -2.64
CA ARG A 62 -20.36 -9.77 -2.34
C ARG A 62 -19.37 -10.31 -1.32
N LYS A 63 -19.86 -11.13 -0.39
CA LYS A 63 -19.03 -11.95 0.49
C LYS A 63 -18.28 -12.99 -0.35
N VAL A 64 -16.95 -12.99 -0.25
CA VAL A 64 -16.07 -13.89 -1.00
C VAL A 64 -15.45 -14.95 -0.10
N ALA A 65 -15.15 -14.61 1.16
CA ALA A 65 -14.60 -15.55 2.14
C ALA A 65 -14.99 -15.17 3.57
N ASP A 66 -14.97 -16.14 4.47
CA ASP A 66 -14.91 -15.90 5.91
C ASP A 66 -13.50 -15.42 6.30
N VAL A 67 -13.42 -14.65 7.41
CA VAL A 67 -12.15 -14.15 7.97
C VAL A 67 -11.48 -15.20 8.84
#